data_AF-A0A381ZRB4-F1
#
_entry.id   AF-A0A381ZRB4-F1
#
_cell.length_a   1.000
_cell.length_b   1.000
_cell.length_c   1.000
_cell.angle_alpha   90.00
_cell.angle_beta   90.00
_cell.angle_gamma   90.00
#
_symmetry.space_group_name_H-M   'P 1'
#
loop_
_entity.id
_entity.type
_entity.pdbx_description
1 polymer ?
#
loop_
_entity_poly.entity_id
_entity_poly.type
_entity_poly.pdbx_seq_one_letter_code
_entity_poly.pdbx_strand_id
1 'polypeptide(L)'
;MKKELYQLHLTGRLKHMIIEVKDNVIITEWWTSKEDEDGKKQITKETVYGKNKGRSNETTDNEQAILEYERKIKKKKEEGYVENREDAILGEEIVVSSTLTQSFAPCKPISKLKKDDDPYDGEWLAERKFDGSCILLHNTGTEKIGYTRRIKPITDILSVVNEIRTALDKLPEESLVIGELIALDKDGKEDPKVLKAVTTETTTETKAKTKYNSLINEGYSFTYNVFDVIFWYSEDVTDRTFLERLELTNHFGKREIEVFNKGMVKEAKKSEWEGFILRKADDPITFTMNGKPKRKGSYKFKFIETT
;
A
#
# COMPACT_ATOMS: atom_id res chain seq x y z
N MET A 1 -16.14 -23.74 -14.64
CA MET A 1 -16.58 -22.79 -13.58
C MET A 1 -16.61 -21.39 -14.18
N LYS A 2 -17.56 -20.52 -13.82
CA LYS A 2 -17.67 -19.16 -14.36
C LYS A 2 -18.08 -18.17 -13.27
N LYS A 3 -17.49 -16.97 -13.29
CA LYS A 3 -17.89 -15.84 -12.45
C LYS A 3 -17.98 -14.57 -13.27
N GLU A 4 -18.94 -13.74 -12.90
CA GLU A 4 -19.06 -12.37 -13.40
C GLU A 4 -18.82 -11.40 -12.24
N LEU A 5 -18.12 -10.32 -12.55
CA LEU A 5 -17.61 -9.36 -11.59
C LEU A 5 -17.76 -7.94 -12.17
N TYR A 6 -18.14 -7.00 -11.30
CA TYR A 6 -18.45 -5.62 -11.64
C TYR A 6 -17.65 -4.66 -10.78
N GLN A 7 -17.31 -3.49 -11.32
CA GLN A 7 -16.70 -2.39 -10.58
C GLN A 7 -17.01 -1.06 -11.26
N LEU A 8 -17.47 -0.07 -10.50
CA LEU A 8 -17.59 1.29 -11.02
C LEU A 8 -16.20 1.92 -11.21
N HIS A 9 -15.93 2.39 -12.42
CA HIS A 9 -14.75 3.18 -12.70
C HIS A 9 -14.94 4.62 -12.24
N LEU A 10 -13.84 5.28 -11.87
CA LEU A 10 -13.83 6.68 -11.46
C LEU A 10 -14.38 7.67 -12.50
N THR A 11 -14.45 7.26 -13.77
CA THR A 11 -15.06 8.05 -14.85
C THR A 11 -16.57 7.83 -14.98
N GLY A 12 -17.19 7.11 -14.05
CA GLY A 12 -18.61 6.73 -14.09
C GLY A 12 -18.96 5.59 -15.05
N ARG A 13 -17.96 4.95 -15.68
CA ARG A 13 -18.20 3.75 -16.52
C ARG A 13 -18.22 2.50 -15.66
N LEU A 14 -19.14 1.58 -15.90
CA LEU A 14 -19.16 0.29 -15.23
C LEU A 14 -18.18 -0.66 -15.91
N LYS A 15 -17.24 -1.25 -15.17
CA LYS A 15 -16.39 -2.33 -15.65
C LYS A 15 -17.11 -3.67 -15.45
N HIS A 16 -17.00 -4.52 -16.45
CA HIS A 16 -17.50 -5.88 -16.44
C HIS A 16 -16.34 -6.84 -16.64
N MET A 17 -16.33 -7.94 -15.91
CA MET A 17 -15.32 -8.97 -16.03
C MET A 17 -15.93 -10.34 -15.83
N ILE A 18 -15.77 -11.20 -16.81
CA ILE A 18 -16.10 -12.61 -16.75
C ILE A 18 -14.81 -13.41 -16.68
N ILE A 19 -14.69 -14.28 -15.69
CA ILE A 19 -13.60 -15.25 -15.62
C ILE A 19 -14.22 -16.64 -15.66
N GLU A 20 -13.73 -17.49 -16.54
CA GLU A 20 -14.23 -18.84 -16.77
C GLU A 20 -13.05 -19.84 -16.84
N VAL A 21 -13.26 -21.05 -16.33
CA VAL A 21 -12.34 -22.18 -16.49
C VAL A 21 -12.99 -23.23 -17.38
N LYS A 22 -12.29 -23.62 -18.44
CA LYS A 22 -12.58 -24.77 -19.31
C LYS A 22 -11.33 -25.64 -19.38
N ASP A 23 -11.44 -26.86 -18.88
CA ASP A 23 -10.30 -27.78 -18.70
C ASP A 23 -9.15 -27.07 -17.96
N ASN A 24 -7.97 -27.02 -18.55
CA ASN A 24 -6.80 -26.34 -18.01
C ASN A 24 -6.63 -24.90 -18.51
N VAL A 25 -7.65 -24.30 -19.14
CA VAL A 25 -7.59 -22.95 -19.69
C VAL A 25 -8.49 -22.00 -18.92
N ILE A 26 -7.91 -20.90 -18.44
CA ILE A 26 -8.64 -19.77 -17.86
C ILE A 26 -8.91 -18.76 -18.97
N ILE A 27 -10.18 -18.46 -19.21
CA ILE A 27 -10.65 -17.43 -20.13
C ILE A 27 -11.06 -16.22 -19.29
N THR A 28 -10.56 -15.04 -19.64
CA THR A 28 -10.96 -13.78 -19.01
C THR A 28 -11.46 -12.83 -20.08
N GLU A 29 -12.71 -12.39 -19.96
CA GLU A 29 -13.35 -11.41 -20.81
C GLU A 29 -13.66 -10.16 -20.00
N TRP A 30 -13.43 -8.97 -20.55
CA TRP A 30 -13.76 -7.72 -19.87
C TRP A 30 -14.11 -6.59 -20.84
N TRP A 31 -14.92 -5.65 -20.36
CA TRP A 31 -15.31 -4.45 -21.09
C TRP A 31 -15.78 -3.35 -20.13
N THR A 32 -16.18 -2.20 -20.68
CA THR A 32 -16.82 -1.13 -19.89
C THR A 32 -18.11 -0.68 -20.55
N SER A 33 -19.13 -0.39 -19.77
CA SER A 33 -20.38 0.20 -20.26
C SER A 33 -20.65 1.58 -19.65
N LYS A 34 -21.48 2.37 -20.33
CA LYS A 34 -22.06 3.62 -19.82
C LYS A 34 -23.50 3.68 -20.31
N GLU A 35 -24.46 3.96 -19.44
CA GLU A 35 -25.89 4.08 -19.82
C GLU A 35 -26.36 2.86 -20.63
N ASP A 36 -25.99 1.66 -20.16
CA ASP A 36 -26.28 0.37 -20.79
C ASP A 36 -25.69 0.14 -22.21
N GLU A 37 -24.86 1.05 -22.70
CA GLU A 37 -24.08 0.83 -23.92
C GLU A 37 -22.71 0.20 -23.63
N ASP A 38 -22.49 -1.00 -24.18
CA ASP A 38 -21.25 -1.74 -24.06
C ASP A 38 -20.14 -1.17 -24.97
N GLY A 39 -18.97 -0.96 -24.38
CA GLY A 39 -17.74 -0.74 -25.13
C GLY A 39 -17.18 -2.04 -25.70
N LYS A 40 -16.05 -1.92 -26.42
CA LYS A 40 -15.37 -3.07 -27.03
C LYS A 40 -14.94 -4.10 -25.99
N LYS A 41 -15.35 -5.36 -26.21
CA LYS A 41 -14.95 -6.52 -25.40
C LYS A 41 -13.52 -6.95 -25.71
N GLN A 42 -12.79 -7.31 -24.66
CA GLN A 42 -11.44 -7.86 -24.73
C GLN A 42 -11.43 -9.24 -24.09
N ILE A 43 -10.68 -10.18 -24.67
CA ILE A 43 -10.64 -11.58 -24.21
C ILE A 43 -9.19 -12.04 -24.18
N THR A 44 -8.80 -12.75 -23.11
CA THR A 44 -7.54 -13.49 -23.02
C THR A 44 -7.78 -14.93 -22.63
N LYS A 45 -6.88 -15.81 -23.04
CA LYS A 45 -6.85 -17.23 -22.67
C LYS A 45 -5.48 -17.54 -22.08
N GLU A 46 -5.46 -18.24 -20.96
CA GLU A 46 -4.26 -18.66 -20.24
C GLU A 46 -4.33 -20.17 -20.00
N THR A 47 -3.42 -20.92 -20.60
CA THR A 47 -3.26 -22.35 -20.31
C THR A 47 -2.46 -22.52 -19.01
N VAL A 48 -2.99 -23.29 -18.08
CA VAL A 48 -2.42 -23.57 -16.77
C VAL A 48 -1.90 -24.99 -16.72
N TYR A 49 -0.73 -25.17 -16.13
CA TYR A 49 -0.10 -26.48 -15.95
C TYR A 49 0.03 -26.81 -14.47
N GLY A 50 -0.09 -28.10 -14.16
CA GLY A 50 0.11 -28.67 -12.84
C GLY A 50 1.45 -28.26 -12.22
N LYS A 51 1.49 -28.19 -10.89
CA LYS A 51 2.67 -27.76 -10.13
C LYS A 51 3.14 -28.86 -9.18
N ASN A 52 4.39 -28.74 -8.72
CA ASN A 52 5.00 -29.60 -7.71
C ASN A 52 5.06 -31.09 -8.07
N LYS A 53 5.26 -31.41 -9.36
CA LYS A 53 5.41 -32.79 -9.83
C LYS A 53 6.38 -33.60 -8.97
N GLY A 54 5.92 -34.75 -8.46
CA GLY A 54 6.69 -35.65 -7.58
C GLY A 54 6.72 -35.24 -6.10
N ARG A 55 5.89 -34.30 -5.66
CA ARG A 55 5.74 -33.93 -4.24
C ARG A 55 4.34 -34.28 -3.73
N SER A 56 4.18 -34.34 -2.41
CA SER A 56 2.88 -34.65 -1.79
C SER A 56 1.77 -33.64 -2.10
N ASN A 57 2.14 -32.44 -2.58
CA ASN A 57 1.23 -31.37 -3.00
C ASN A 57 1.25 -31.15 -4.52
N GLU A 58 1.52 -32.20 -5.29
CA GLU A 58 1.39 -32.21 -6.74
C GLU A 58 -0.06 -31.91 -7.15
N THR A 59 -0.23 -31.10 -8.19
CA THR A 59 -1.53 -30.79 -8.78
C THR A 59 -1.52 -31.19 -10.25
N THR A 60 -2.65 -31.71 -10.73
CA THR A 60 -2.92 -31.86 -12.17
C THR A 60 -3.19 -30.50 -12.82
N ASP A 61 -3.14 -30.45 -14.15
CA ASP A 61 -3.44 -29.22 -14.91
C ASP A 61 -4.82 -28.64 -14.58
N ASN A 62 -5.84 -29.51 -14.47
CA ASN A 62 -7.21 -29.09 -14.15
C ASN A 62 -7.35 -28.59 -12.71
N GLU A 63 -6.75 -29.29 -11.75
CA GLU A 63 -6.75 -28.86 -10.34
C GLU A 63 -6.03 -27.52 -10.19
N GLN A 64 -4.88 -27.35 -10.84
CA GLN A 64 -4.14 -26.10 -10.80
C GLN A 64 -4.91 -24.96 -11.46
N ALA A 65 -5.64 -25.22 -12.56
CA ALA A 65 -6.48 -24.22 -13.21
C ALA A 65 -7.60 -23.72 -12.28
N ILE A 66 -8.24 -24.61 -11.51
CA ILE A 66 -9.25 -24.24 -10.51
C ILE A 66 -8.63 -23.37 -9.41
N LEU A 67 -7.46 -23.76 -8.86
CA LEU A 67 -6.77 -22.98 -7.83
C LEU A 67 -6.36 -21.58 -8.32
N GLU A 68 -5.82 -21.47 -9.54
CA GLU A 68 -5.45 -20.18 -10.12
C GLU A 68 -6.68 -19.32 -10.42
N TYR A 69 -7.80 -19.93 -10.84
CA TYR A 69 -9.08 -19.25 -11.01
C TYR A 69 -9.60 -18.66 -9.70
N GLU A 70 -9.69 -19.45 -8.64
CA GLU A 70 -10.16 -18.98 -7.33
C GLU A 70 -9.25 -17.85 -6.81
N ARG A 71 -7.94 -18.00 -6.98
CA ARG A 71 -6.96 -16.96 -6.64
C ARG A 71 -7.19 -15.68 -7.45
N LYS A 72 -7.53 -15.76 -8.74
CA LYS A 72 -7.83 -14.60 -9.58
C LYS A 72 -9.12 -13.93 -9.14
N ILE A 73 -10.19 -14.68 -8.89
CA ILE A 73 -11.45 -14.14 -8.36
C ILE A 73 -11.20 -13.40 -7.04
N LYS A 74 -10.50 -14.03 -6.10
CA LYS A 74 -10.14 -13.42 -4.82
C LYS A 74 -9.41 -12.09 -5.02
N LYS A 75 -8.34 -12.07 -5.83
CA LYS A 75 -7.60 -10.84 -6.13
C LYS A 75 -8.45 -9.75 -6.78
N LYS A 76 -9.43 -10.11 -7.62
CA LYS A 76 -10.34 -9.11 -8.20
C LYS A 76 -11.29 -8.53 -7.17
N LYS A 77 -11.78 -9.34 -6.23
CA LYS A 77 -12.54 -8.83 -5.09
C LYS A 77 -11.71 -7.92 -4.20
N GLU A 78 -10.45 -8.27 -3.94
CA GLU A 78 -9.50 -7.38 -3.24
C GLU A 78 -9.27 -6.07 -4.02
N GLU A 79 -9.31 -6.10 -5.35
CA GLU A 79 -9.34 -4.91 -6.22
C GLU A 79 -10.71 -4.21 -6.25
N GLY A 80 -11.64 -4.48 -5.33
CA GLY A 80 -12.96 -3.84 -5.25
C GLY A 80 -13.94 -4.22 -6.37
N TYR A 81 -13.81 -5.41 -6.94
CA TYR A 81 -14.88 -5.97 -7.78
C TYR A 81 -15.90 -6.74 -6.93
N VAL A 82 -17.17 -6.61 -7.28
CA VAL A 82 -18.28 -7.31 -6.62
C VAL A 82 -19.07 -8.15 -7.62
N GLU A 83 -19.89 -9.07 -7.15
CA GLU A 83 -20.63 -10.01 -8.01
C GLU A 83 -21.97 -9.45 -8.48
N ASN A 84 -22.54 -8.50 -7.72
CA ASN A 84 -23.78 -7.83 -8.07
C ASN A 84 -23.47 -6.47 -8.73
N ARG A 85 -24.18 -6.18 -9.82
CA ARG A 85 -24.06 -4.94 -10.58
C ARG A 85 -24.48 -3.69 -9.78
N GLU A 86 -25.54 -3.78 -9.01
CA GLU A 86 -26.11 -2.72 -8.18
C GLU A 86 -25.12 -2.33 -7.08
N ASP A 87 -24.55 -3.32 -6.38
CA ASP A 87 -23.50 -3.10 -5.38
C ASP A 87 -22.30 -2.37 -5.99
N ALA A 88 -21.93 -2.71 -7.23
CA ALA A 88 -20.81 -2.05 -7.90
C ALA A 88 -21.09 -0.58 -8.19
N ILE A 89 -22.35 -0.23 -8.50
CA ILE A 89 -22.80 1.13 -8.79
C ILE A 89 -22.87 1.95 -7.51
N LEU A 90 -23.39 1.35 -6.42
CA LEU A 90 -23.42 1.99 -5.10
C LEU A 90 -21.99 2.27 -4.61
N GLY A 91 -21.09 1.31 -4.83
CA GLY A 91 -19.70 1.39 -4.37
C GLY A 91 -19.58 1.12 -2.87
N GLU A 92 -18.34 1.02 -2.41
CA GLU A 92 -18.02 0.88 -0.99
C GLU A 92 -17.72 2.25 -0.40
N GLU A 93 -18.46 2.61 0.66
CA GLU A 93 -18.17 3.80 1.48
C GLU A 93 -17.18 3.45 2.58
N ILE A 94 -16.28 4.38 2.90
CA ILE A 94 -15.36 4.21 4.01
C ILE A 94 -16.03 4.60 5.30
N VAL A 95 -15.95 3.71 6.28
CA VAL A 95 -16.31 3.98 7.66
C VAL A 95 -15.03 3.88 8.49
N VAL A 96 -14.44 5.02 8.82
CA VAL A 96 -13.17 5.10 9.57
C VAL A 96 -13.27 4.50 10.98
N SER A 97 -14.46 4.44 11.56
CA SER A 97 -14.70 3.74 12.83
C SER A 97 -14.81 2.21 12.70
N SER A 98 -14.43 1.64 11.55
CA SER A 98 -14.45 0.20 11.29
C SER A 98 -13.17 -0.28 10.59
N THR A 99 -12.90 -1.57 10.71
CA THR A 99 -11.76 -2.22 10.02
C THR A 99 -11.86 -2.03 8.50
N LEU A 100 -10.83 -1.42 7.91
CA LEU A 100 -10.76 -1.20 6.47
C LEU A 100 -10.67 -2.53 5.69
N THR A 101 -11.34 -2.57 4.54
CA THR A 101 -11.25 -3.68 3.60
C THR A 101 -10.09 -3.49 2.61
N GLN A 102 -9.70 -4.55 1.90
CA GLN A 102 -8.61 -4.49 0.92
C GLN A 102 -8.92 -3.67 -0.34
N SER A 103 -10.19 -3.25 -0.52
CA SER A 103 -10.54 -2.30 -1.58
C SER A 103 -9.98 -0.90 -1.25
N PHE A 104 -9.76 -0.56 0.01
CA PHE A 104 -9.09 0.68 0.38
C PHE A 104 -7.64 0.67 -0.13
N ALA A 105 -7.22 1.75 -0.77
CA ALA A 105 -5.84 1.90 -1.20
C ALA A 105 -5.36 3.36 -1.10
N PRO A 106 -4.40 3.66 -0.21
CA PRO A 106 -3.85 5.00 -0.06
C PRO A 106 -2.95 5.37 -1.25
N CYS A 107 -2.92 6.64 -1.67
CA CYS A 107 -2.14 7.07 -2.83
C CYS A 107 -0.64 6.75 -2.69
N LYS A 108 -0.01 6.47 -3.83
CA LYS A 108 1.44 6.28 -3.95
C LYS A 108 2.11 7.57 -4.43
N PRO A 109 3.39 7.78 -4.11
CA PRO A 109 4.17 8.81 -4.79
C PRO A 109 4.28 8.54 -6.30
N ILE A 110 4.29 9.62 -7.07
CA ILE A 110 4.60 9.66 -8.49
C ILE A 110 6.04 9.15 -8.68
N SER A 111 6.26 8.31 -9.69
CA SER A 111 7.51 7.53 -9.81
C SER A 111 8.75 8.36 -10.05
N LYS A 112 8.61 9.55 -10.65
CA LYS A 112 9.66 10.51 -10.94
C LYS A 112 9.03 11.88 -11.18
N LEU A 113 9.81 12.94 -11.03
CA LEU A 113 9.42 14.28 -11.49
C LEU A 113 9.11 14.28 -13.00
N LYS A 114 8.31 15.24 -13.46
CA LYS A 114 8.10 15.43 -14.89
C LYS A 114 9.39 15.97 -15.50
N LYS A 115 9.54 15.77 -16.82
CA LYS A 115 10.75 16.15 -17.55
C LYS A 115 11.05 17.66 -17.45
N ASP A 116 10.00 18.46 -17.39
CA ASP A 116 10.08 19.92 -17.43
C ASP A 116 10.02 20.56 -16.04
N ASP A 117 9.91 19.75 -14.97
CA ASP A 117 9.99 20.27 -13.59
C ASP A 117 11.47 20.45 -13.22
N ASP A 118 11.87 21.63 -12.76
CA ASP A 118 13.18 21.83 -12.14
C ASP A 118 13.10 21.45 -10.64
N PRO A 119 13.78 20.38 -10.19
CA PRO A 119 13.80 20.01 -8.77
C PRO A 119 14.40 21.10 -7.86
N TYR A 120 15.16 22.05 -8.40
CA TYR A 120 15.88 23.07 -7.63
C TYR A 120 15.27 24.48 -7.76
N ASP A 121 14.01 24.56 -8.19
CA ASP A 121 13.25 25.82 -8.35
C ASP A 121 12.97 26.56 -7.03
N GLY A 122 13.25 25.95 -5.88
CA GLY A 122 13.02 26.51 -4.54
C GLY A 122 11.62 26.26 -3.99
N GLU A 123 10.75 25.58 -4.73
CA GLU A 123 9.37 25.28 -4.33
C GLU A 123 9.19 23.84 -3.83
N TRP A 124 10.13 22.94 -4.16
CA TRP A 124 10.09 21.55 -3.70
C TRP A 124 10.55 21.43 -2.26
N LEU A 125 9.69 20.85 -1.42
CA LEU A 125 10.04 20.40 -0.08
C LEU A 125 10.50 18.95 -0.14
N ALA A 126 11.65 18.66 0.47
CA ALA A 126 12.27 17.35 0.47
C ALA A 126 12.26 16.72 1.85
N GLU A 127 11.90 15.45 1.90
CA GLU A 127 12.03 14.56 3.04
C GLU A 127 12.85 13.34 2.61
N ARG A 128 13.70 12.81 3.49
CA ARG A 128 14.47 11.59 3.19
C ARG A 128 13.53 10.47 2.79
N LYS A 129 13.87 9.78 1.69
CA LYS A 129 13.20 8.54 1.33
C LYS A 129 13.91 7.37 2.00
N PHE A 130 13.28 6.85 3.05
CA PHE A 130 13.72 5.61 3.71
C PHE A 130 13.38 4.37 2.89
N ASP A 131 14.23 3.34 2.98
CA ASP A 131 14.01 1.98 2.48
C ASP A 131 13.53 1.08 3.63
N GLY A 132 12.21 0.92 3.72
CA GLY A 132 11.57 0.17 4.79
C GLY A 132 10.31 -0.56 4.33
N SER A 133 9.39 -0.74 5.27
CA SER A 133 8.06 -1.26 5.01
C SER A 133 7.02 -0.20 5.28
N CYS A 134 6.28 0.21 4.25
CA CYS A 134 5.15 1.11 4.43
C CYS A 134 4.02 0.41 5.20
N ILE A 135 3.74 0.94 6.39
CA ILE A 135 2.74 0.46 7.35
C ILE A 135 1.74 1.58 7.61
N LEU A 136 0.47 1.24 7.60
CA LEU A 136 -0.59 2.14 8.04
C LEU A 136 -1.02 1.76 9.45
N LEU A 137 -1.25 2.77 10.28
CA LEU A 137 -1.78 2.59 11.62
C LEU A 137 -3.14 3.28 11.70
N HIS A 138 -4.10 2.58 12.27
CA HIS A 138 -5.50 2.98 12.35
C HIS A 138 -5.98 2.82 13.76
N ASN A 139 -6.69 3.81 14.28
CA ASN A 139 -7.49 3.69 15.48
C ASN A 139 -8.95 3.93 15.09
N THR A 140 -9.81 2.94 15.27
CA THR A 140 -11.24 3.03 14.93
C THR A 140 -12.06 3.68 16.05
N GLY A 141 -11.43 4.00 17.19
CA GLY A 141 -12.11 4.32 18.46
C GLY A 141 -12.35 3.09 19.34
N THR A 142 -12.48 1.91 18.75
CA THR A 142 -12.68 0.63 19.47
C THR A 142 -11.50 -0.32 19.35
N GLU A 143 -10.77 -0.26 18.24
CA GLU A 143 -9.66 -1.13 17.90
C GLU A 143 -8.49 -0.32 17.33
N LYS A 144 -7.27 -0.78 17.63
CA LYS A 144 -6.03 -0.25 17.08
C LYS A 144 -5.48 -1.27 16.11
N ILE A 145 -5.34 -0.90 14.84
CA ILE A 145 -5.04 -1.83 13.76
C ILE A 145 -3.80 -1.38 13.00
N GLY A 146 -2.87 -2.30 12.80
CA GLY A 146 -1.72 -2.11 11.92
C GLY A 146 -1.93 -2.84 10.60
N TYR A 147 -1.78 -2.14 9.48
CA TYR A 147 -1.95 -2.69 8.14
C TYR A 147 -0.64 -2.68 7.35
N THR A 148 -0.44 -3.72 6.54
CA THR A 148 0.49 -3.62 5.41
C THR A 148 0.00 -2.56 4.41
N ARG A 149 0.89 -2.15 3.50
CA ARG A 149 0.52 -1.26 2.38
C ARG A 149 -0.69 -1.73 1.54
N ARG A 150 -1.04 -3.01 1.56
CA ARG A 150 -2.18 -3.59 0.83
C ARG A 150 -3.42 -3.80 1.72
N ILE A 151 -3.48 -3.12 2.87
CA ILE A 151 -4.61 -3.18 3.81
C ILE A 151 -4.87 -4.61 4.29
N LYS A 152 -3.78 -5.34 4.54
CA LYS A 152 -3.85 -6.60 5.29
C LYS A 152 -3.61 -6.31 6.76
N PRO A 153 -4.58 -6.61 7.65
CA PRO A 153 -4.39 -6.40 9.08
C PRO A 153 -3.35 -7.38 9.60
N ILE A 154 -2.35 -6.86 10.31
CA ILE A 154 -1.21 -7.60 10.85
C ILE A 154 -0.81 -7.05 12.23
N THR A 155 -1.80 -6.56 12.99
CA THR A 155 -1.60 -5.90 14.28
C THR A 155 -0.80 -6.74 15.27
N ASP A 156 -1.14 -8.02 15.41
CA ASP A 156 -0.50 -8.91 16.41
C ASP A 156 1.00 -9.04 16.16
N ILE A 157 1.40 -9.22 14.90
CA ILE A 157 2.82 -9.33 14.54
C ILE A 157 3.55 -7.98 14.56
N LEU A 158 2.85 -6.88 14.26
CA LEU A 158 3.45 -5.54 14.26
C LEU A 158 3.66 -4.99 15.67
N SER A 159 2.75 -5.30 16.60
CA SER A 159 2.74 -4.75 17.96
C SER A 159 3.88 -5.27 18.84
N VAL A 160 4.63 -6.27 18.36
CA VAL A 160 5.88 -6.71 18.98
C VAL A 160 6.98 -5.64 18.85
N VAL A 161 6.88 -4.76 17.85
CA VAL A 161 7.81 -3.64 17.62
C VAL A 161 7.38 -2.45 18.49
N ASN A 162 8.28 -1.99 19.37
CA ASN A 162 7.96 -0.99 20.38
C ASN A 162 7.52 0.34 19.78
N GLU A 163 8.12 0.75 18.67
CA GLU A 163 7.85 2.01 17.98
C GLU A 163 6.46 2.00 17.33
N ILE A 164 6.02 0.86 16.80
CA ILE A 164 4.66 0.70 16.28
C ILE A 164 3.64 0.78 17.42
N ARG A 165 3.86 0.06 18.52
CA ARG A 165 2.97 0.13 19.69
C ARG A 165 2.86 1.56 20.22
N THR A 166 4.00 2.26 20.35
CA THR A 166 4.04 3.65 20.79
C THR A 166 3.26 4.57 19.86
N ALA A 167 3.36 4.38 18.54
CA ALA A 167 2.61 5.16 17.57
C ALA A 167 1.11 4.84 17.62
N LEU A 168 0.71 3.58 17.75
CA LEU A 168 -0.69 3.19 17.95
C LEU A 168 -1.28 3.79 19.24
N ASP A 169 -0.48 3.90 20.31
CA ASP A 169 -0.92 4.51 21.56
C ASP A 169 -1.12 6.01 21.49
N LYS A 170 -0.36 6.71 20.65
CA LYS A 170 -0.51 8.14 20.39
C LYS A 170 -1.61 8.45 19.37
N LEU A 171 -1.97 7.50 18.51
CA LEU A 171 -2.89 7.73 17.40
C LEU A 171 -4.30 8.05 17.94
N PRO A 172 -4.85 9.24 17.63
CA PRO A 172 -6.19 9.60 18.09
C PRO A 172 -7.26 8.66 17.55
N GLU A 173 -8.41 8.63 18.21
CA GLU A 173 -9.56 7.85 17.76
C GLU A 173 -10.00 8.29 16.35
N GLU A 174 -10.60 7.35 15.62
CA GLU A 174 -11.09 7.53 14.26
C GLU A 174 -10.06 8.20 13.32
N SER A 175 -8.80 7.77 13.43
CA SER A 175 -7.67 8.34 12.68
C SER A 175 -6.85 7.27 11.98
N LEU A 176 -6.33 7.60 10.80
CA LEU A 176 -5.54 6.70 9.94
C LEU A 176 -4.30 7.44 9.43
N VAL A 177 -3.13 6.94 9.80
CA VAL A 177 -1.83 7.50 9.39
C VAL A 177 -1.05 6.53 8.50
N ILE A 178 -0.17 7.10 7.68
CA ILE A 178 0.74 6.37 6.81
C ILE A 178 2.16 6.64 7.29
N GLY A 179 2.93 5.57 7.47
CA GLY A 179 4.33 5.68 7.84
C GLY A 179 5.19 4.60 7.25
N GLU A 180 6.49 4.72 7.51
CA GLU A 180 7.52 3.76 7.11
C GLU A 180 8.13 3.15 8.37
N LEU A 181 8.03 1.82 8.51
CA LEU A 181 8.79 1.07 9.49
C LEU A 181 10.17 0.79 8.91
N ILE A 182 11.21 1.15 9.65
CA ILE A 182 12.61 1.09 9.25
C ILE A 182 13.35 0.21 10.26
N ALA A 183 14.25 -0.64 9.77
CA ALA A 183 15.21 -1.34 10.59
C ALA A 183 16.61 -0.85 10.22
N LEU A 184 17.36 -0.43 11.23
CA LEU A 184 18.75 -0.01 11.09
C LEU A 184 19.63 -1.06 11.77
N ASP A 185 20.67 -1.52 11.08
CA ASP A 185 21.69 -2.38 11.68
C ASP A 185 22.55 -1.60 12.70
N LYS A 186 23.49 -2.30 13.33
CA LYS A 186 24.42 -1.73 14.32
C LYS A 186 25.27 -0.57 13.79
N ASP A 187 25.46 -0.48 12.48
CA ASP A 187 26.25 0.54 11.79
C ASP A 187 25.34 1.69 11.30
N GLY A 188 24.04 1.64 11.59
CA GLY A 188 23.04 2.64 11.22
C GLY A 188 22.58 2.53 9.76
N LYS A 189 22.83 1.39 9.08
CA LYS A 189 22.39 1.16 7.71
C LYS A 189 21.02 0.51 7.66
N GLU A 190 20.21 0.92 6.69
CA GLU A 190 18.87 0.37 6.48
C GLU A 190 18.94 -1.08 5.98
N ASP A 191 18.21 -1.99 6.64
CA ASP A 191 18.01 -3.37 6.18
C ASP A 191 16.51 -3.70 6.08
N PRO A 192 15.84 -3.41 4.95
CA PRO A 192 14.43 -3.72 4.77
C PRO A 192 14.15 -5.23 4.74
N LYS A 193 15.16 -6.10 4.56
CA LYS A 193 14.94 -7.55 4.47
C LYS A 193 14.50 -8.13 5.80
N VAL A 194 15.03 -7.63 6.92
CA VAL A 194 14.69 -8.14 8.25
C VAL A 194 13.26 -7.77 8.67
N LEU A 195 12.71 -6.69 8.12
CA LEU A 195 11.32 -6.26 8.37
C LEU A 195 10.29 -7.32 7.98
N LYS A 196 10.60 -8.21 7.03
CA LYS A 196 9.70 -9.32 6.66
C LYS A 196 9.35 -10.21 7.84
N ALA A 197 10.24 -10.31 8.83
CA ALA A 197 10.00 -11.10 10.04
C ALA A 197 8.82 -10.57 10.89
N VAL A 198 8.53 -9.27 10.81
CA VAL A 198 7.51 -8.60 11.63
C VAL A 198 6.37 -8.00 10.79
N THR A 199 6.41 -8.16 9.47
CA THR A 199 5.41 -7.59 8.54
C THR A 199 4.74 -8.61 7.61
N THR A 200 5.18 -9.87 7.63
CA THR A 200 4.60 -10.92 6.78
C THR A 200 3.42 -11.60 7.48
N GLU A 201 2.24 -11.54 6.86
CA GLU A 201 0.97 -12.12 7.36
C GLU A 201 1.04 -13.60 7.76
N THR A 202 1.87 -14.41 7.10
CA THR A 202 2.02 -15.84 7.42
C THR A 202 2.86 -16.11 8.67
N THR A 203 3.42 -15.07 9.28
CA THR A 203 4.20 -15.17 10.52
C THR A 203 3.28 -15.20 11.72
N THR A 204 3.61 -16.01 12.73
CA THR A 204 2.90 -16.00 14.02
C THR A 204 3.50 -14.94 14.94
N GLU A 205 2.71 -14.40 15.87
CA GLU A 205 3.18 -13.43 16.87
C GLU A 205 4.42 -13.93 17.61
N THR A 206 4.44 -15.20 18.05
CA THR A 206 5.60 -15.79 18.73
C THR A 206 6.86 -15.74 17.86
N LYS A 207 6.75 -16.08 16.57
CA LYS A 207 7.91 -16.03 15.65
C LYS A 207 8.37 -14.60 15.41
N ALA A 208 7.44 -13.67 15.24
CA ALA A 208 7.74 -12.25 15.08
C ALA A 208 8.48 -11.71 16.31
N LYS A 209 7.97 -11.99 17.52
CA LYS A 209 8.58 -11.59 18.80
C LYS A 209 9.96 -12.18 19.01
N THR A 210 10.14 -13.49 18.77
CA THR A 210 11.46 -14.13 18.87
C THR A 210 12.46 -13.49 17.91
N LYS A 211 12.06 -13.24 16.65
CA LYS A 211 12.97 -12.65 15.67
C LYS A 211 13.27 -11.18 15.97
N TYR A 212 12.29 -10.40 16.39
CA TYR A 212 12.48 -9.03 16.84
C TYR A 212 13.49 -8.96 17.99
N ASN A 213 13.31 -9.76 19.06
CA ASN A 213 14.25 -9.79 20.18
C ASN A 213 15.67 -10.21 19.76
N SER A 214 15.80 -11.17 18.84
CA SER A 214 17.11 -11.55 18.26
C SER A 214 17.77 -10.37 17.57
N LEU A 215 17.02 -9.62 16.74
CA LEU A 215 17.55 -8.46 16.02
C LEU A 215 18.00 -7.35 16.97
N ILE A 216 17.21 -7.07 18.02
CA ILE A 216 17.61 -6.11 19.07
C ILE A 216 18.93 -6.55 19.74
N ASN A 217 19.07 -7.85 20.07
CA ASN A 217 20.31 -8.39 20.65
C ASN A 217 21.50 -8.34 19.67
N GLU A 218 21.24 -8.42 18.36
CA GLU A 218 22.24 -8.26 17.30
C GLU A 218 22.64 -6.79 17.07
N GLY A 219 22.00 -5.85 17.79
CA GLY A 219 22.29 -4.42 17.73
C GLY A 219 21.44 -3.64 16.73
N TYR A 220 20.36 -4.24 16.20
CA TYR A 220 19.42 -3.50 15.37
C TYR A 220 18.60 -2.51 16.19
N SER A 221 18.24 -1.41 15.55
CA SER A 221 17.21 -0.49 16.03
C SER A 221 16.08 -0.38 15.03
N PHE A 222 14.89 -0.05 15.52
CA PHE A 222 13.70 0.13 14.70
C PHE A 222 13.20 1.55 14.85
N THR A 223 12.56 2.07 13.80
CA THR A 223 11.92 3.39 13.83
C THR A 223 10.67 3.37 12.97
N TYR A 224 9.61 4.03 13.43
CA TYR A 224 8.40 4.21 12.64
C TYR A 224 8.19 5.70 12.34
N ASN A 225 8.38 6.09 11.08
CA ASN A 225 8.27 7.46 10.63
C ASN A 225 6.92 7.69 9.97
N VAL A 226 6.01 8.39 10.66
CA VAL A 226 4.72 8.81 10.10
C VAL A 226 4.93 9.95 9.10
N PHE A 227 4.65 9.70 7.82
CA PHE A 227 4.91 10.65 6.74
C PHE A 227 3.64 11.26 6.12
N ASP A 228 2.45 10.74 6.41
CA ASP A 228 1.18 11.36 5.99
C ASP A 228 0.00 10.89 6.84
N VAL A 229 -1.15 11.54 6.68
CA VAL A 229 -2.41 11.24 7.38
C VAL A 229 -3.58 11.27 6.40
N ILE A 230 -4.50 10.32 6.53
CA ILE A 230 -5.69 10.22 5.68
C ILE A 230 -6.93 10.65 6.45
N PHE A 231 -7.10 10.10 7.66
CA PHE A 231 -8.20 10.46 8.54
C PHE A 231 -7.66 10.98 9.87
N TRP A 232 -8.30 12.02 10.41
CA TRP A 232 -7.92 12.62 11.69
C TRP A 232 -9.18 13.04 12.45
N TYR A 233 -9.46 12.40 13.59
CA TYR A 233 -10.72 12.58 14.34
C TYR A 233 -11.96 12.51 13.44
N SER A 234 -12.11 11.40 12.73
CA SER A 234 -13.22 11.14 11.79
C SER A 234 -13.21 11.94 10.49
N GLU A 235 -12.39 12.99 10.38
CA GLU A 235 -12.34 13.85 9.20
C GLU A 235 -11.43 13.26 8.11
N ASP A 236 -11.90 13.21 6.86
CA ASP A 236 -11.05 13.01 5.69
C ASP A 236 -10.22 14.28 5.45
N VAL A 237 -8.91 14.19 5.66
CA VAL A 237 -8.00 15.33 5.52
C VAL A 237 -7.17 15.27 4.23
N THR A 238 -7.58 14.46 3.25
CA THR A 238 -6.78 14.23 2.04
C THR A 238 -6.76 15.40 1.06
N ASP A 239 -7.72 16.32 1.16
CA ASP A 239 -7.82 17.55 0.37
C ASP A 239 -7.03 18.71 0.98
N ARG A 240 -6.70 18.65 2.28
CA ARG A 240 -5.80 19.60 2.94
C ARG A 240 -4.43 19.63 2.25
N THR A 241 -3.74 20.75 2.39
CA THR A 241 -2.38 20.94 1.87
C THR A 241 -1.37 20.01 2.55
N PHE A 242 -0.21 19.82 1.93
CA PHE A 242 0.86 19.03 2.56
C PHE A 242 1.32 19.63 3.89
N LEU A 243 1.41 20.97 4.00
CA LEU A 243 1.84 21.63 5.23
C LEU A 243 0.84 21.44 6.38
N GLU A 244 -0.46 21.54 6.11
CA GLU A 244 -1.49 21.27 7.13
C GLU A 244 -1.44 19.81 7.60
N ARG A 245 -1.27 18.85 6.68
CA ARG A 245 -1.12 17.42 7.06
C ARG A 245 0.19 17.16 7.79
N LEU A 246 1.28 17.88 7.46
CA LEU A 246 2.53 17.84 8.20
C LEU A 246 2.33 18.25 9.66
N GLU A 247 1.61 19.35 9.91
CA GLU A 247 1.30 19.79 11.28
C GLU A 247 0.58 18.72 12.09
N LEU A 248 -0.38 18.01 11.49
CA LEU A 248 -1.04 16.88 12.14
C LEU A 248 -0.06 15.74 12.45
N THR A 249 0.78 15.36 11.48
CA THR A 249 1.75 14.27 11.69
C THR A 249 2.87 14.60 12.68
N ASN A 250 3.14 15.89 12.95
CA ASN A 250 4.10 16.30 13.98
C ASN A 250 3.72 15.81 15.40
N HIS A 251 2.46 15.41 15.60
CA HIS A 251 2.00 14.69 16.79
C HIS A 251 2.84 13.45 17.12
N PHE A 252 3.40 12.78 16.10
CA PHE A 252 4.22 11.58 16.27
C PHE A 252 5.71 11.90 16.44
N GLY A 253 6.12 13.13 16.14
CA GLY A 253 7.51 13.59 16.15
C GLY A 253 7.75 14.58 15.02
N LYS A 254 8.72 15.48 15.21
CA LYS A 254 9.12 16.43 14.17
C LYS A 254 9.81 15.70 13.02
N ARG A 255 9.52 16.13 11.79
CA ARG A 255 10.13 15.61 10.57
C ARG A 255 11.09 16.64 9.99
N GLU A 256 12.19 16.17 9.43
CA GLU A 256 13.15 17.00 8.71
C GLU A 256 12.67 17.23 7.28
N ILE A 257 12.17 18.44 7.03
CA ILE A 257 11.65 18.87 5.73
C ILE A 257 12.28 20.21 5.40
N GLU A 258 12.96 20.26 4.26
CA GLU A 258 13.71 21.44 3.81
C GLU A 258 13.47 21.71 2.33
N VAL A 259 13.78 22.92 1.88
CA VAL A 259 13.76 23.25 0.46
C VAL A 259 14.84 22.46 -0.27
N PHE A 260 14.42 21.70 -1.28
CA PHE A 260 15.27 20.77 -1.99
C PHE A 260 16.39 21.49 -2.73
N ASN A 261 17.63 21.04 -2.52
CA ASN A 261 18.80 21.67 -3.11
C ASN A 261 19.90 20.66 -3.49
N LYS A 262 20.86 21.12 -4.29
CA LYS A 262 21.98 20.30 -4.77
C LYS A 262 22.90 19.81 -3.64
N GLY A 263 22.96 20.53 -2.52
CA GLY A 263 23.74 20.13 -1.34
C GLY A 263 23.20 18.84 -0.73
N MET A 264 21.88 18.78 -0.51
CA MET A 264 21.19 17.59 0.01
C MET A 264 21.46 16.35 -0.84
N VAL A 265 21.45 16.49 -2.18
CA VAL A 265 21.75 15.37 -3.09
C VAL A 265 23.18 14.84 -2.92
N LYS A 266 24.17 15.71 -2.74
CA LYS A 266 25.57 15.30 -2.53
C LYS A 266 25.71 14.54 -1.21
N GLU A 267 25.09 15.03 -0.16
CA GLU A 267 25.11 14.41 1.16
C GLU A 267 24.40 13.05 1.16
N ALA A 268 23.18 13.00 0.63
CA ALA A 268 22.39 11.77 0.58
C ALA A 268 23.08 10.66 -0.23
N LYS A 269 23.80 11.01 -1.31
CA LYS A 269 24.64 10.04 -2.05
C LYS A 269 25.82 9.54 -1.21
N LYS A 270 26.48 10.41 -0.44
CA LYS A 270 27.59 10.02 0.45
C LYS A 270 27.09 9.09 1.57
N SER A 271 25.88 9.31 2.04
CA SER A 271 25.21 8.54 3.08
C SER A 271 24.45 7.32 2.54
N GLU A 272 24.58 7.01 1.24
CA GLU A 272 23.96 5.86 0.57
C GLU A 272 22.41 5.80 0.70
N TRP A 273 21.74 6.96 0.79
CA TRP A 273 20.27 7.01 0.88
C TRP A 273 19.61 6.58 -0.43
N GLU A 274 18.39 6.02 -0.36
CA GLU A 274 17.61 5.68 -1.56
C GLU A 274 17.28 6.95 -2.40
N GLY A 275 17.01 8.05 -1.71
CA GLY A 275 16.71 9.34 -2.33
C GLY A 275 15.86 10.24 -1.43
N PHE A 276 14.99 11.03 -2.07
CA PHE A 276 14.04 11.93 -1.42
C PHE A 276 12.61 11.68 -1.90
N ILE A 277 11.66 12.01 -1.03
CA ILE A 277 10.28 12.28 -1.40
C ILE A 277 10.13 13.79 -1.50
N LEU A 278 9.77 14.26 -2.69
CA LEU A 278 9.53 15.67 -2.97
C LEU A 278 8.03 15.94 -2.96
N ARG A 279 7.64 17.07 -2.37
CA ARG A 279 6.26 17.55 -2.29
C ARG A 279 6.23 19.06 -2.48
N LYS A 280 5.18 19.60 -3.10
CA LYS A 280 4.86 21.03 -3.00
C LYS A 280 4.08 21.29 -1.71
N ALA A 281 4.13 22.51 -1.20
CA ALA A 281 3.49 22.87 0.07
C ALA A 281 1.97 22.63 0.05
N ASP A 282 1.34 22.81 -1.11
CA ASP A 282 -0.09 22.72 -1.35
C ASP A 282 -0.56 21.34 -1.84
N ASP A 283 0.36 20.37 -2.03
CA ASP A 283 0.04 19.06 -2.62
C ASP A 283 -1.01 18.28 -1.78
N PRO A 284 -2.21 18.00 -2.32
CA PRO A 284 -3.18 17.12 -1.69
C PRO A 284 -2.86 15.65 -2.00
N ILE A 285 -3.39 14.75 -1.18
CA ILE A 285 -3.32 13.30 -1.43
C ILE A 285 -4.70 12.76 -1.83
N THR A 286 -4.87 11.44 -1.78
CA THR A 286 -6.14 10.76 -2.06
C THR A 286 -6.03 9.29 -1.64
N PHE A 287 -7.16 8.59 -1.56
CA PHE A 287 -7.25 7.14 -1.55
C PHE A 287 -8.29 6.68 -2.58
N THR A 288 -8.46 5.36 -2.70
CA THR A 288 -9.47 4.75 -3.59
C THR A 288 -10.10 3.53 -2.92
N MET A 289 -11.31 3.16 -3.34
CA MET A 289 -12.02 1.93 -2.91
C MET A 289 -12.02 0.82 -3.97
N ASN A 290 -10.93 0.71 -4.74
CA ASN A 290 -10.80 -0.28 -5.82
C ASN A 290 -9.49 -1.10 -5.74
N GLY A 291 -8.91 -1.18 -4.55
CA GLY A 291 -7.65 -1.84 -4.22
C GLY A 291 -6.43 -1.32 -4.99
N LYS A 292 -6.59 -0.25 -5.78
CA LYS A 292 -5.57 0.27 -6.69
C LYS A 292 -5.25 1.73 -6.40
N PRO A 293 -4.10 1.99 -5.76
CA PRO A 293 -3.75 3.33 -5.37
C PRO A 293 -3.46 4.21 -6.59
N LYS A 294 -3.99 5.44 -6.57
CA LYS A 294 -3.57 6.50 -7.48
C LYS A 294 -2.16 7.00 -7.14
N ARG A 295 -1.47 7.59 -8.10
CA ARG A 295 -0.23 8.33 -7.84
C ARG A 295 -0.53 9.82 -7.72
N LYS A 296 -0.32 10.43 -6.55
CA LYS A 296 -0.69 11.83 -6.27
C LYS A 296 0.08 12.37 -5.06
N GLY A 297 0.29 13.70 -5.03
CA GLY A 297 0.68 14.47 -3.84
C GLY A 297 2.15 14.36 -3.41
N SER A 298 2.95 13.56 -4.11
CA SER A 298 4.38 13.42 -3.83
C SER A 298 5.11 12.78 -5.00
N TYR A 299 6.41 13.01 -5.09
CA TYR A 299 7.28 12.57 -6.17
C TYR A 299 8.52 11.88 -5.63
N LYS A 300 8.93 10.77 -6.23
CA LYS A 300 10.19 10.13 -5.89
C LYS A 300 11.34 10.82 -6.63
N PHE A 301 12.39 11.17 -5.91
CA PHE A 301 13.66 11.59 -6.45
C PHE A 301 14.73 10.59 -6.01
N LYS A 302 15.08 9.62 -6.86
CA LYS A 302 16.01 8.53 -6.52
C LYS A 302 17.37 8.74 -7.19
N PHE A 303 18.44 8.26 -6.56
CA PHE A 303 19.77 8.31 -7.15
C PHE A 303 20.10 7.11 -8.04
N ILE A 304 19.39 5.99 -7.83
CA ILE A 304 19.56 4.75 -8.59
C ILE A 304 18.36 4.62 -9.53
N GLU A 305 18.62 4.57 -10.83
CA GLU A 305 17.63 4.10 -11.79
C GLU A 305 17.49 2.59 -11.62
N THR A 306 16.35 2.14 -11.10
CA THR A 306 15.98 0.73 -11.20
C THR A 306 15.74 0.41 -12.68
N THR A 307 16.71 -0.25 -13.31
CA THR A 307 16.55 -1.00 -14.57
C THR A 307 15.45 -2.04 -14.45
#